data_AF-A0A536YDW4-F1
#
_entry.id   AF-A0A536YDW4-F1
#
_cell.length_a   1.000
_cell.length_b   1.000
_cell.length_c   1.000
_cell.angle_alpha   90.00
_cell.angle_beta   90.00
_cell.angle_gamma   90.00
#
_symmetry.space_group_name_H-M   'P 1'
#
loop_
_entity.id
_entity.type
_entity.pdbx_description
1 polymer ?
#
loop_
_entity_poly.entity_id
_entity_poly.type
_entity_poly.pdbx_seq_one_letter_code
_entity_poly.pdbx_strand_id
1 'polypeptide(L)'
;MKSARRRSRELALQGLYAWQLAGDNAADLQSQLAESKGFGKADAKYFARLLQGTIEDAAALERLIAPLLDRKLKELSPVERGILLLAAFELKNA
;
A
#
# COMPACT_ATOMS: atom_id res chain seq x y z
N MET A 1 -1.16 1.58 -22.81
CA MET A 1 -2.13 1.08 -21.80
C MET A 1 -1.41 0.81 -20.49
N LYS A 2 -1.95 1.15 -19.31
CA LYS A 2 -1.32 0.77 -18.02
C LYS A 2 -1.36 -0.76 -17.87
N SER A 3 -0.28 -1.37 -17.38
CA SER A 3 -0.26 -2.81 -17.06
C SER A 3 -1.15 -3.11 -15.85
N ALA A 4 -1.65 -4.34 -15.77
CA ALA A 4 -2.46 -4.79 -14.64
C ALA A 4 -1.73 -4.58 -13.30
N ARG A 5 -0.42 -4.89 -13.26
CA ARG A 5 0.44 -4.70 -12.08
C ARG A 5 0.61 -3.24 -11.68
N ARG A 6 0.76 -2.32 -12.65
CA ARG A 6 0.80 -0.87 -12.34
C ARG A 6 -0.52 -0.42 -11.71
N ARG A 7 -1.65 -0.88 -12.22
CA ARG A 7 -2.97 -0.53 -11.66
C ARG A 7 -3.20 -1.12 -10.27
N SER A 8 -2.74 -2.35 -10.01
CA SER A 8 -2.78 -2.95 -8.67
C SER A 8 -2.03 -2.11 -7.64
N ARG A 9 -0.85 -1.55 -7.98
CA ARG A 9 -0.11 -0.65 -7.08
C ARG A 9 -0.84 0.66 -6.82
N GLU A 10 -1.45 1.24 -7.85
CA GLU A 10 -2.23 2.48 -7.71
C GLU A 10 -3.40 2.26 -6.73
N LEU A 11 -4.11 1.13 -6.85
CA LEU A 11 -5.19 0.76 -5.92
C LEU A 11 -4.66 0.45 -4.51
N ALA A 12 -3.55 -0.28 -4.40
CA ALA A 12 -2.94 -0.57 -3.10
C ALA A 12 -2.52 0.71 -2.37
N LEU A 13 -1.95 1.69 -3.09
CA LEU A 13 -1.60 2.99 -2.50
C LEU A 13 -2.85 3.77 -2.02
N GLN A 14 -3.96 3.70 -2.76
CA GLN A 14 -5.23 4.28 -2.30
C GLN A 14 -5.73 3.61 -1.01
N GLY A 15 -5.64 2.28 -0.93
CA GLY A 15 -5.98 1.54 0.28
C GLY A 15 -5.07 1.88 1.46
N LEU A 16 -3.76 1.98 1.24
CA LEU A 16 -2.80 2.39 2.27
C LEU A 16 -3.03 3.83 2.75
N TYR A 17 -3.48 4.72 1.87
CA TYR A 17 -3.87 6.07 2.26
C TYR A 17 -5.10 6.03 3.18
N ALA A 18 -6.16 5.31 2.77
CA ALA A 18 -7.37 5.16 3.59
C ALA A 18 -7.07 4.50 4.94
N TRP A 19 -6.29 3.42 4.96
CA TRP A 19 -5.81 2.75 6.16
C TRP A 19 -5.12 3.71 7.14
N GLN A 20 -4.20 4.56 6.64
CA GLN A 20 -3.47 5.50 7.49
C GLN A 20 -4.35 6.57 8.13
N LEU A 21 -5.49 6.91 7.52
CA LEU A 21 -6.39 7.94 8.01
C LEU A 21 -7.52 7.37 8.90
N ALA A 22 -8.08 6.24 8.51
CA ALA A 22 -9.28 5.67 9.15
C ALA A 22 -8.95 4.52 10.12
N GLY A 23 -7.81 3.84 9.94
CA GLY A 23 -7.44 2.67 10.74
C GLY A 23 -8.25 1.40 10.43
N ASP A 24 -9.00 1.38 9.33
CA ASP A 24 -9.80 0.23 8.90
C ASP A 24 -8.94 -1.01 8.66
N ASN A 25 -9.52 -2.21 8.79
CA ASN A 25 -8.79 -3.42 8.46
C ASN A 25 -8.63 -3.58 6.93
N ALA A 26 -7.64 -4.36 6.53
CA ALA A 26 -7.30 -4.56 5.12
C ALA A 26 -8.40 -5.27 4.31
N ALA A 27 -9.26 -6.08 4.93
CA ALA A 27 -10.33 -6.80 4.24
C ALA A 27 -11.49 -5.86 3.83
N ASP A 28 -11.84 -4.94 4.72
CA ASP A 28 -12.85 -3.91 4.44
C ASP A 28 -12.39 -2.99 3.30
N LEU A 29 -11.13 -2.54 3.36
CA LEU A 29 -10.52 -1.72 2.31
C LEU A 29 -10.45 -2.44 0.96
N GLN A 30 -10.13 -3.74 0.95
CA GLN A 30 -10.15 -4.54 -0.27
C GLN A 30 -11.55 -4.59 -0.88
N SER A 31 -12.58 -4.77 -0.06
CA SER A 31 -13.98 -4.84 -0.50
C SER A 31 -14.44 -3.51 -1.09
N GLN A 32 -14.14 -2.39 -0.42
CA GLN A 32 -14.43 -1.04 -0.93
C GLN A 32 -13.70 -0.74 -2.25
N LEU A 33 -12.43 -1.12 -2.36
CA LEU A 33 -11.64 -0.86 -3.57
C LEU A 33 -12.01 -1.79 -4.74
N ALA A 34 -12.59 -2.95 -4.48
CA ALA A 34 -13.11 -3.83 -5.51
C ALA A 34 -14.25 -3.19 -6.33
N GLU A 35 -15.00 -2.28 -5.72
CA GLU A 35 -16.08 -1.51 -6.37
C GLU A 35 -15.55 -0.32 -7.19
N SER A 36 -14.26 0.02 -7.06
CA SER A 36 -13.68 1.20 -7.70
C SER A 36 -13.55 1.06 -9.21
N LYS A 37 -13.79 2.17 -9.92
CA LYS A 37 -13.66 2.22 -11.39
C LYS A 37 -12.25 1.83 -11.82
N GLY A 38 -12.17 0.74 -12.59
CA GLY A 38 -10.90 0.23 -13.12
C GLY A 38 -10.30 -0.94 -12.35
N PHE A 39 -10.90 -1.35 -11.23
CA PHE A 39 -10.48 -2.56 -10.49
C PHE A 39 -10.43 -3.80 -11.39
N GLY A 40 -11.43 -4.00 -12.26
CA GLY A 40 -11.45 -5.12 -13.21
C GLY A 40 -10.31 -5.14 -14.25
N LYS A 41 -9.46 -4.11 -14.30
CA LYS A 41 -8.23 -4.07 -15.13
C LYS A 41 -6.96 -4.28 -14.30
N ALA A 42 -7.07 -4.49 -12.99
CA ALA A 42 -5.97 -4.77 -12.09
C ALA A 42 -5.77 -6.28 -11.94
N ASP A 43 -4.57 -6.68 -11.53
CA ASP A 43 -4.34 -8.03 -11.02
C ASP A 43 -4.85 -8.05 -9.57
N ALA A 44 -6.03 -8.63 -9.35
CA ALA A 44 -6.73 -8.62 -8.06
C ALA A 44 -5.95 -9.37 -6.98
N LYS A 45 -5.37 -10.54 -7.32
CA LYS A 45 -4.54 -11.31 -6.39
C LYS A 45 -3.29 -10.53 -5.99
N TYR A 46 -2.66 -9.85 -6.94
CA TYR A 46 -1.51 -9.01 -6.62
C TYR A 46 -1.88 -7.80 -5.78
N PHE A 47 -2.98 -7.12 -6.11
CA PHE A 47 -3.50 -6.00 -5.30
C PHE A 47 -3.74 -6.43 -3.85
N ALA A 48 -4.46 -7.54 -3.63
CA ALA A 48 -4.75 -8.05 -2.29
C ALA A 48 -3.45 -8.38 -1.53
N ARG A 49 -2.49 -9.05 -2.18
CA ARG A 49 -1.17 -9.34 -1.60
C ARG A 49 -0.44 -8.06 -1.19
N LEU A 50 -0.42 -7.04 -2.05
CA LEU A 50 0.24 -5.77 -1.77
C LEU A 50 -0.40 -5.06 -0.58
N LEU A 51 -1.73 -4.89 -0.60
CA LEU A 51 -2.44 -4.15 0.44
C LEU A 51 -2.37 -4.85 1.79
N GLN A 52 -2.74 -6.14 1.84
CA GLN A 52 -2.73 -6.93 3.07
C GLN A 52 -1.32 -7.01 3.65
N GLY A 53 -0.35 -7.45 2.85
CA GLY A 53 1.00 -7.68 3.32
C GLY A 53 1.70 -6.40 3.75
N THR A 54 1.45 -5.27 3.08
CA THR A 54 2.02 -3.99 3.51
C THR A 54 1.43 -3.52 4.84
N ILE A 55 0.12 -3.72 5.07
CA ILE A 55 -0.53 -3.37 6.35
C ILE A 55 -0.02 -4.27 7.49
N GLU A 56 0.08 -5.58 7.26
CA GLU A 56 0.58 -6.54 8.25
C GLU A 56 2.05 -6.28 8.62
N ASP A 57 2.90 -6.02 7.62
CA ASP A 57 4.33 -5.77 7.84
C ASP A 57 4.64 -4.30 8.20
N ALA A 58 3.64 -3.40 8.27
CA ALA A 58 3.85 -1.95 8.34
C ALA A 58 4.85 -1.55 9.42
N ALA A 59 4.70 -2.04 10.66
CA ALA A 59 5.62 -1.72 11.76
C ALA A 59 7.05 -2.23 11.53
N ALA A 60 7.21 -3.37 10.85
CA ALA A 60 8.53 -3.89 10.50
C ALA A 60 9.18 -3.11 9.35
N LEU A 61 8.38 -2.73 8.34
CA LEU A 61 8.82 -1.90 7.22
C LEU A 61 9.21 -0.50 7.70
N GLU A 62 8.47 0.09 8.63
CA GLU A 62 8.82 1.37 9.24
C GLU A 62 10.16 1.34 9.95
N ARG A 63 10.44 0.29 10.72
CA ARG A 63 11.76 0.11 11.36
C ARG A 63 12.87 -0.05 10.32
N LEU A 64 12.60 -0.70 9.19
CA LEU A 64 13.56 -0.86 8.10
C LEU A 64 13.85 0.46 7.38
N ILE A 65 12.82 1.29 7.17
CA ILE A 65 12.92 2.54 6.40
C ILE A 65 13.46 3.69 7.27
N ALA A 66 13.08 3.75 8.55
CA ALA A 66 13.42 4.86 9.47
C ALA A 66 14.90 5.30 9.45
N PRO A 67 15.92 4.41 9.47
CA PRO A 67 17.32 4.85 9.45
C PRO A 67 17.78 5.42 8.10
N LEU A 68 17.00 5.27 7.04
CA LEU A 68 17.30 5.75 5.70
C LEU A 68 16.64 7.10 5.39
N LEU A 69 15.82 7.62 6.31
CA LEU A 69 15.13 8.88 6.15
C LEU A 69 15.98 10.05 6.68
N ASP A 70 15.90 11.17 5.99
CA ASP A 70 16.46 12.47 6.39
C ASP A 70 15.60 13.20 7.44
N ARG A 71 14.38 12.69 7.69
CA ARG A 71 13.39 13.21 8.64
C ARG A 71 12.65 12.07 9.35
N LYS A 72 11.91 12.38 10.41
CA LYS A 72 11.15 11.36 11.15
C LYS A 72 9.98 10.85 10.32
N LEU A 73 9.62 9.57 10.49
CA LEU A 73 8.45 8.96 9.83
C LEU A 73 7.16 9.78 9.97
N LYS A 74 6.93 10.39 11.14
CA LYS A 74 5.75 11.22 11.42
C LYS A 74 5.69 12.53 10.62
N GLU A 75 6.78 12.91 9.96
CA GLU A 75 6.89 14.11 9.13
C GLU A 75 6.62 13.80 7.65
N LEU A 76 6.43 12.53 7.31
CA LEU A 76 5.98 12.10 5.99
C LEU A 76 4.48 12.34 5.85
N SER A 77 4.05 12.83 4.69
CA SER A 77 2.64 12.80 4.32
C SER A 77 2.15 11.34 4.20
N PRO A 78 0.85 11.07 4.38
CA PRO A 78 0.30 9.73 4.22
C PRO A 78 0.59 9.10 2.84
N VAL A 79 0.70 9.92 1.80
CA VAL A 79 1.06 9.48 0.45
C VAL A 79 2.52 9.03 0.38
N GLU A 80 3.46 9.84 0.89
CA GLU A 80 4.89 9.49 0.92
C GLU A 80 5.13 8.22 1.75
N ARG A 81 4.55 8.16 2.96
CA ARG A 81 4.63 6.97 3.82
C ARG A 81 4.04 5.74 3.13
N GLY A 82 2.87 5.87 2.50
CA GLY A 82 2.24 4.79 1.73
C GLY A 82 3.11 4.27 0.59
N ILE A 83 3.76 5.17 -0.17
CA ILE A 83 4.67 4.80 -1.26
C ILE A 83 5.89 4.04 -0.71
N LEU A 84 6.50 4.54 0.36
CA LEU A 84 7.69 3.92 0.96
C LEU A 84 7.38 2.53 1.53
N LEU A 85 6.27 2.37 2.25
CA LEU A 85 5.85 1.08 2.78
C LEU A 85 5.57 0.08 1.66
N LEU A 86 4.80 0.49 0.65
CA LEU A 86 4.47 -0.36 -0.49
C LEU A 86 5.73 -0.80 -1.25
N ALA A 87 6.65 0.13 -1.52
CA ALA A 87 7.89 -0.16 -2.22
C ALA A 87 8.81 -1.09 -1.41
N ALA A 88 8.96 -0.84 -0.11
CA ALA A 88 9.76 -1.69 0.76
C ALA A 88 9.18 -3.11 0.86
N PHE A 89 7.85 -3.23 0.96
CA PHE A 89 7.17 -4.52 0.94
C PHE A 89 7.41 -5.27 -0.38
N GLU A 90 7.25 -4.60 -1.52
CA GLU A 90 7.51 -5.19 -2.84
C GLU A 90 8.96 -5.66 -2.96
N LEU A 91 9.94 -4.85 -2.58
CA LEU A 91 11.37 -5.19 -2.70
C LEU A 91 11.77 -6.36 -1.78
N LYS A 92 11.21 -6.43 -0.57
CA LYS A 92 11.49 -7.51 0.40
C LYS A 92 10.89 -8.85 -0.03
N ASN A 93 9.80 -8.83 -0.79
CA ASN A 93 9.01 -10.01 -1.15
C ASN A 93 8.96 -10.26 -2.67
N ALA A 94 9.91 -9.69 -3.41
CA ALA A 94 10.03 -9.79 -4.86
C ALA A 94 10.35 -11.22 -5.32
#